data_AF-A0A4R7DCA8-F1
#
_entry.id   AF-A0A4R7DCA8-F1
#
_cell.length_a   1.000
_cell.length_b   1.000
_cell.length_c   1.000
_cell.angle_alpha   90.00
_cell.angle_beta   90.00
_cell.angle_gamma   90.00
#
_symmetry.space_group_name_H-M   'P 1'
#
loop_
_entity.id
_entity.type
_entity.pdbx_description
1 polymer ?
#
loop_
_entity_poly.entity_id
_entity_poly.type
_entity_poly.pdbx_seq_one_letter_code
_entity_poly.pdbx_strand_id
1 'polypeptide(L)'
;MKYLVLFAFLLSGIYNHAQEISGNELLEKAIAFHDPENNWSSFKGKMLIEMENPKGSPRRTVVEMKLPDNYFKTTVTKDNYVIESELNNEECTLKLNGSTSIFPKIKDSLNISCDRAKMMKNYYTYLYGLPMKLKDPGTLIDNKVVKKKFKGKEYLVLKATYEKEVGNDTWYFYFDPKTYAMEVYQFFHDESKNDGEYILLSEIITVNGIKLPKVRKWYYNKGDVFLATDNLLKTNSID
;
A
#
# COMPACT_ATOMS: atom_id res chain seq x y z
N MET A 1 63.57 25.38 -27.80
CA MET A 1 62.63 25.41 -26.65
C MET A 1 61.20 25.35 -27.20
N LYS A 2 60.66 24.16 -27.48
CA LYS A 2 59.39 24.00 -28.22
C LYS A 2 58.43 22.93 -27.65
N TYR A 3 58.72 22.41 -26.46
CA TYR A 3 57.96 21.29 -25.86
C TYR A 3 57.59 21.56 -24.39
N LEU A 4 57.05 22.73 -24.08
CA LEU A 4 56.71 23.06 -22.68
C LEU A 4 55.37 23.79 -22.53
N VAL A 5 54.42 23.54 -23.43
CA VAL A 5 53.05 24.11 -23.34
C VAL A 5 51.96 23.03 -23.39
N LEU A 6 52.31 21.74 -23.40
CA LEU A 6 51.33 20.66 -23.52
C LEU A 6 51.06 19.91 -22.20
N PHE A 7 50.99 20.61 -21.07
CA PHE A 7 50.72 19.98 -19.77
C PHE A 7 49.68 20.72 -18.89
N ALA A 8 48.83 21.56 -19.49
CA ALA A 8 47.85 22.37 -18.75
C ALA A 8 46.37 21.97 -18.95
N PHE A 9 46.07 20.89 -19.68
CA PHE A 9 44.68 20.57 -20.08
C PHE A 9 44.09 19.25 -19.53
N LEU A 10 44.69 18.64 -18.51
CA LEU A 10 44.25 17.33 -17.97
C LEU A 10 43.69 17.36 -16.54
N LEU A 11 43.26 18.53 -16.06
CA LEU A 11 42.71 18.71 -14.70
C LEU A 11 41.32 19.38 -14.66
N SER A 12 40.53 19.24 -15.73
CA SER A 12 39.07 19.38 -15.60
C SER A 12 38.53 18.11 -14.93
N GLY A 13 38.63 18.06 -13.60
CA GLY A 13 37.95 17.04 -12.81
C GLY A 13 36.47 17.04 -13.20
N ILE A 14 36.00 15.92 -13.72
CA ILE A 14 34.58 15.69 -13.96
C ILE A 14 33.97 15.59 -12.56
N TYR A 15 33.47 16.71 -12.05
CA TYR A 15 32.57 16.71 -10.90
C TYR A 15 31.30 15.97 -11.36
N ASN A 16 31.29 14.65 -11.21
CA ASN A 16 30.08 13.86 -11.31
C ASN A 16 29.19 14.29 -10.13
N HIS A 17 28.39 15.34 -10.33
CA HIS A 17 27.20 15.51 -9.54
C HIS A 17 26.31 14.31 -9.83
N ALA A 18 26.36 13.29 -8.98
CA ALA A 18 25.30 12.30 -8.95
C ALA A 18 24.01 13.09 -8.68
N GLN A 19 23.14 13.19 -9.69
CA GLN A 19 21.84 13.83 -9.52
C GLN A 19 21.10 13.04 -8.44
N GLU A 20 20.64 13.75 -7.41
CA GLU A 20 19.75 13.16 -6.42
C GLU A 20 18.43 12.83 -7.12
N ILE A 21 17.98 11.58 -6.99
CA ILE A 21 16.71 11.14 -7.57
C ILE A 21 15.57 11.93 -6.95
N SER A 22 14.71 12.49 -7.78
CA SER A 22 13.49 13.18 -7.32
C SER A 22 12.47 12.18 -6.78
N GLY A 23 11.51 12.69 -5.99
CA GLY A 23 10.42 11.87 -5.45
C GLY A 23 9.59 11.19 -6.55
N ASN A 24 9.29 11.90 -7.63
CA ASN A 24 8.55 11.33 -8.75
C ASN A 24 9.38 10.27 -9.50
N GLU A 25 10.67 10.49 -9.73
CA GLU A 25 11.53 9.46 -10.35
C GLU A 25 11.65 8.22 -9.48
N LEU A 26 11.73 8.36 -8.15
CA LEU A 26 11.71 7.23 -7.23
C LEU A 26 10.38 6.47 -7.32
N LEU A 27 9.25 7.18 -7.36
CA LEU A 27 7.94 6.57 -7.51
C LEU A 27 7.82 5.78 -8.82
N GLU A 28 8.25 6.35 -9.95
CA GLU A 28 8.23 5.64 -11.25
C GLU A 28 9.08 4.37 -11.21
N LYS A 29 10.27 4.41 -10.59
CA LYS A 29 11.11 3.21 -10.44
C LYS A 29 10.46 2.14 -9.55
N ALA A 30 9.80 2.55 -8.48
CA ALA A 30 9.07 1.65 -7.61
C ALA A 30 7.87 1.01 -8.35
N ILE A 31 7.12 1.79 -9.11
CA ILE A 31 6.01 1.29 -9.94
C ILE A 31 6.54 0.32 -11.00
N ALA A 32 7.63 0.63 -11.70
CA ALA A 32 8.23 -0.28 -12.66
C ALA A 32 8.69 -1.61 -12.03
N PHE A 33 9.11 -1.61 -10.75
CA PHE A 33 9.40 -2.85 -10.04
C PHE A 33 8.13 -3.66 -9.76
N HIS A 34 7.07 -3.00 -9.28
CA HIS A 34 5.85 -3.63 -8.78
C HIS A 34 4.85 -4.00 -9.88
N ASP A 35 4.72 -3.19 -10.93
CA ASP A 35 3.76 -3.34 -12.02
C ASP A 35 4.41 -2.95 -13.36
N PRO A 36 5.35 -3.75 -13.88
CA PRO A 36 6.13 -3.42 -15.07
C PRO A 36 5.28 -3.31 -16.35
N GLU A 37 4.09 -3.89 -16.36
CA GLU A 37 3.16 -3.93 -17.49
C GLU A 37 1.98 -2.97 -17.33
N ASN A 38 1.94 -2.18 -16.24
CA ASN A 38 0.87 -1.23 -15.94
C ASN A 38 -0.53 -1.88 -15.84
N ASN A 39 -0.58 -3.07 -15.26
CA ASN A 39 -1.78 -3.92 -15.11
C ASN A 39 -2.70 -3.45 -13.97
N TRP A 40 -2.27 -2.53 -13.10
CA TRP A 40 -3.08 -2.11 -11.96
C TRP A 40 -4.42 -1.51 -12.39
N SER A 41 -4.44 -0.62 -13.38
CA SER A 41 -5.67 0.03 -13.86
C SER A 41 -6.72 -0.96 -14.43
N SER A 42 -6.27 -2.10 -14.95
CA SER A 42 -7.10 -3.18 -15.49
C SER A 42 -7.28 -4.34 -14.51
N PHE A 43 -6.89 -4.17 -13.24
CA PHE A 43 -6.84 -5.26 -12.28
C PHE A 43 -8.21 -5.89 -12.04
N LYS A 44 -8.25 -7.22 -12.21
CA LYS A 44 -9.37 -8.09 -11.86
C LYS A 44 -8.85 -9.28 -11.07
N GLY A 45 -9.10 -9.32 -9.77
CA GLY A 45 -8.50 -10.34 -8.93
C GLY A 45 -9.31 -10.67 -7.68
N LYS A 46 -9.00 -11.85 -7.16
CA LYS A 46 -9.51 -12.41 -5.92
C LYS A 46 -8.33 -12.71 -4.99
N MET A 47 -8.39 -12.21 -3.77
CA MET A 47 -7.33 -12.28 -2.78
C MET A 47 -7.89 -12.87 -1.47
N LEU A 48 -7.29 -13.94 -0.97
CA LEU A 48 -7.58 -14.47 0.36
C LEU A 48 -6.55 -13.92 1.34
N ILE A 49 -7.00 -13.11 2.28
CA ILE A 49 -6.18 -12.46 3.31
C ILE A 49 -6.58 -13.06 4.66
N GLU A 50 -5.60 -13.53 5.42
CA GLU A 50 -5.78 -13.95 6.80
C GLU A 50 -5.10 -12.93 7.72
N MET A 51 -5.89 -12.29 8.58
CA MET A 51 -5.39 -11.38 9.60
C MET A 51 -5.30 -12.09 10.94
N GLU A 52 -4.12 -12.05 11.54
CA GLU A 52 -3.85 -12.55 12.89
C GLU A 52 -3.47 -11.38 13.80
N ASN A 53 -3.97 -11.40 15.04
CA ASN A 53 -3.55 -10.44 16.06
C ASN A 53 -3.38 -11.14 17.42
N PRO A 54 -2.69 -10.52 18.40
CA PRO A 54 -2.42 -11.17 19.69
C PRO A 54 -3.66 -11.48 20.55
N LYS A 55 -4.83 -10.92 20.23
CA LYS A 55 -6.00 -10.88 21.13
C LYS A 55 -7.25 -11.58 20.55
N GLY A 56 -7.14 -12.33 19.45
CA GLY A 56 -8.32 -12.91 18.83
C GLY A 56 -8.06 -14.05 17.85
N SER A 57 -9.16 -14.70 17.45
CA SER A 57 -9.17 -15.68 16.37
C SER A 57 -8.77 -15.03 15.03
N PRO A 58 -8.10 -15.79 14.14
CA PRO A 58 -7.80 -15.32 12.79
C PRO A 58 -9.07 -14.90 12.06
N ARG A 59 -9.00 -13.77 11.35
CA ARG A 59 -10.06 -13.31 10.44
C ARG A 59 -9.65 -13.61 9.02
N ARG A 60 -10.48 -14.34 8.28
CA ARG A 60 -10.28 -14.57 6.84
C ARG A 60 -11.15 -13.61 6.06
N THR A 61 -10.54 -12.87 5.15
CA THR A 61 -11.23 -11.99 4.21
C THR A 61 -10.89 -12.43 2.80
N VAL A 62 -11.90 -12.80 2.04
CA VAL A 62 -11.80 -12.89 0.59
C VAL A 62 -12.15 -11.52 0.03
N VAL A 63 -11.23 -10.89 -0.68
CA VAL A 63 -11.43 -9.63 -1.40
C VAL A 63 -11.50 -9.93 -2.89
N GLU A 64 -12.57 -9.50 -3.54
CA GLU A 64 -12.72 -9.54 -4.99
C GLU A 64 -12.83 -8.11 -5.50
N MET A 65 -12.04 -7.76 -6.50
CA MET A 65 -12.06 -6.43 -7.09
C MET A 65 -11.89 -6.52 -8.60
N LYS A 66 -12.70 -5.76 -9.33
CA LYS A 66 -12.56 -5.53 -10.76
C LYS A 66 -12.59 -4.02 -10.96
N LEU A 67 -11.41 -3.41 -11.07
CA LEU A 67 -11.30 -1.96 -11.12
C LEU A 67 -12.02 -1.35 -12.33
N PRO A 68 -11.94 -1.93 -13.55
CA PRO A 68 -12.67 -1.40 -14.71
C PRO A 68 -14.19 -1.42 -14.54
N ASP A 69 -14.71 -2.42 -13.82
CA ASP A 69 -16.15 -2.62 -13.64
C ASP A 69 -16.67 -1.93 -12.36
N ASN A 70 -15.80 -1.17 -11.67
CA ASN A 70 -16.09 -0.54 -10.38
C ASN A 70 -16.61 -1.53 -9.31
N TYR A 71 -16.29 -2.81 -9.45
CA TYR A 71 -16.79 -3.91 -8.64
C TYR A 71 -15.88 -4.19 -7.46
N PHE A 72 -16.46 -4.35 -6.28
CA PHE A 72 -15.76 -4.74 -5.08
C PHE A 72 -16.64 -5.64 -4.20
N LYS A 73 -16.10 -6.76 -3.76
CA LYS A 73 -16.76 -7.65 -2.80
C LYS A 73 -15.80 -8.10 -1.73
N THR A 74 -16.30 -8.17 -0.50
CA THR A 74 -15.62 -8.83 0.61
C THR A 74 -16.49 -9.95 1.16
N THR A 75 -15.89 -11.09 1.44
CA THR A 75 -16.47 -12.16 2.27
C THR A 75 -15.57 -12.34 3.48
N VAL A 76 -16.03 -11.85 4.63
CA VAL A 76 -15.32 -11.91 5.90
C VAL A 76 -15.86 -13.08 6.71
N THR A 77 -14.99 -14.03 7.04
CA THR A 77 -15.27 -15.12 7.96
C THR A 77 -14.51 -14.88 9.26
N LYS A 78 -15.25 -14.77 10.36
CA LYS A 78 -14.67 -14.71 11.71
C LYS A 78 -15.63 -15.37 12.68
N ASP A 79 -15.09 -16.27 13.50
CA ASP A 79 -15.86 -17.07 14.45
C ASP A 79 -17.03 -17.78 13.72
N ASN A 80 -18.28 -17.51 14.12
CA ASN A 80 -19.49 -18.10 13.52
C ASN A 80 -20.18 -17.19 12.49
N TYR A 81 -19.55 -16.08 12.09
CA TYR A 81 -20.14 -15.11 11.18
C TYR A 81 -19.43 -15.10 9.83
N VAL A 82 -20.24 -15.16 8.78
CA VAL A 82 -19.87 -14.86 7.41
C VAL A 82 -20.59 -13.59 6.99
N ILE A 83 -19.83 -12.50 6.82
CA ILE A 83 -20.35 -11.22 6.37
C ILE A 83 -19.92 -11.03 4.92
N GLU A 84 -20.88 -10.85 4.03
CA GLU A 84 -20.62 -10.45 2.65
C GLU A 84 -21.04 -9.01 2.43
N SER A 85 -20.13 -8.21 1.88
CA SER A 85 -20.40 -6.85 1.46
C SER A 85 -19.99 -6.71 0.01
N GLU A 86 -20.96 -6.46 -0.86
CA GLU A 86 -20.79 -6.34 -2.31
C GLU A 86 -21.19 -4.94 -2.75
N LEU A 87 -20.30 -4.30 -3.50
CA LEU A 87 -20.48 -3.03 -4.17
C LEU A 87 -20.32 -3.28 -5.66
N ASN A 88 -21.42 -3.18 -6.40
CA ASN A 88 -21.41 -3.25 -7.85
C ASN A 88 -21.86 -1.88 -8.36
N ASN A 89 -20.89 -1.06 -8.78
CA ASN A 89 -21.11 0.36 -9.04
C ASN A 89 -21.67 1.08 -7.79
N GLU A 90 -22.88 1.61 -7.87
CA GLU A 90 -23.56 2.29 -6.77
C GLU A 90 -24.40 1.35 -5.91
N GLU A 91 -24.69 0.14 -6.42
CA GLU A 91 -25.51 -0.84 -5.72
C GLU A 91 -24.72 -1.52 -4.60
N CYS A 92 -25.33 -1.59 -3.42
CA CYS A 92 -24.75 -2.18 -2.23
C CYS A 92 -25.62 -3.33 -1.74
N THR A 93 -25.05 -4.53 -1.69
CA THR A 93 -25.68 -5.73 -1.14
C THR A 93 -24.91 -6.20 0.09
N LEU A 94 -25.61 -6.41 1.19
CA LEU A 94 -25.04 -6.87 2.46
C LEU A 94 -25.71 -8.18 2.86
N LYS A 95 -24.92 -9.18 3.25
CA LYS A 95 -25.41 -10.46 3.76
C LYS A 95 -24.73 -10.83 5.06
N LEU A 96 -25.50 -11.46 5.94
CA LEU A 96 -25.01 -12.16 7.12
C LEU A 96 -25.43 -13.63 7.01
N ASN A 97 -24.44 -14.53 7.00
CA ASN A 97 -24.65 -15.97 6.87
C ASN A 97 -25.56 -16.33 5.68
N GLY A 98 -25.35 -15.64 4.55
CA GLY A 98 -26.12 -15.83 3.31
C GLY A 98 -27.45 -15.07 3.23
N SER A 99 -27.95 -14.51 4.34
CA SER A 99 -29.23 -13.77 4.37
C SER A 99 -29.03 -12.25 4.20
N THR A 100 -29.86 -11.62 3.36
CA THR A 100 -29.97 -10.15 3.25
C THR A 100 -30.89 -9.55 4.32
N SER A 101 -31.73 -10.37 4.96
CA SER A 101 -32.59 -9.96 6.07
C SER A 101 -31.80 -10.01 7.38
N ILE A 102 -31.18 -8.89 7.74
CA ILE A 102 -30.33 -8.76 8.92
C ILE A 102 -31.05 -7.90 9.97
N PHE A 103 -31.19 -8.42 11.20
CA PHE A 103 -31.78 -7.65 12.30
C PHE A 103 -30.95 -6.38 12.59
N PRO A 104 -31.57 -5.20 12.77
CA PRO A 104 -30.86 -3.94 12.97
C PRO A 104 -29.81 -3.99 14.08
N LYS A 105 -30.15 -4.57 15.24
CA LYS A 105 -29.22 -4.70 16.37
C LYS A 105 -27.96 -5.51 16.03
N ILE A 106 -28.08 -6.54 15.19
CA ILE A 106 -26.95 -7.35 14.74
C ILE A 106 -26.13 -6.57 13.71
N LYS A 107 -26.81 -5.87 12.81
CA LYS A 107 -26.19 -5.00 11.80
C LYS A 107 -25.27 -3.97 12.46
N ASP A 108 -25.75 -3.31 13.52
CA ASP A 108 -24.99 -2.32 14.28
C ASP A 108 -23.83 -2.98 15.05
N SER A 109 -24.10 -4.07 15.77
CA SER A 109 -23.08 -4.76 16.57
C SER A 109 -21.93 -5.33 15.74
N LEU A 110 -22.18 -5.74 14.50
CA LEU A 110 -21.18 -6.26 13.58
C LEU A 110 -20.68 -5.22 12.56
N ASN A 111 -21.16 -3.98 12.67
CA ASN A 111 -20.84 -2.86 11.77
C ASN A 111 -21.04 -3.20 10.29
N ILE A 112 -22.18 -3.82 9.97
CA ILE A 112 -22.54 -4.23 8.61
C ILE A 112 -23.27 -3.07 7.94
N SER A 113 -22.58 -2.26 7.15
CA SER A 113 -23.20 -1.12 6.46
C SER A 113 -22.57 -0.86 5.08
N CYS A 114 -23.29 -0.14 4.23
CA CYS A 114 -22.78 0.25 2.92
C CYS A 114 -21.61 1.25 3.04
N ASP A 115 -21.64 2.13 4.05
CA ASP A 115 -20.53 3.04 4.31
C ASP A 115 -19.28 2.26 4.75
N ARG A 116 -19.46 1.23 5.58
CA ARG A 116 -18.38 0.31 5.91
C ARG A 116 -17.84 -0.41 4.69
N ALA A 117 -18.72 -0.87 3.79
CA ALA A 117 -18.31 -1.51 2.54
C ALA A 117 -17.49 -0.56 1.66
N LYS A 118 -17.93 0.70 1.50
CA LYS A 118 -17.21 1.73 0.74
C LYS A 118 -15.85 2.06 1.36
N MET A 119 -15.80 2.19 2.68
CA MET A 119 -14.54 2.38 3.41
C MET A 119 -13.57 1.20 3.16
N MET A 120 -14.08 -0.04 3.20
CA MET A 120 -13.24 -1.22 2.95
C MET A 120 -12.78 -1.32 1.50
N LYS A 121 -13.63 -0.95 0.53
CA LYS A 121 -13.22 -0.81 -0.87
C LYS A 121 -12.02 0.12 -0.99
N ASN A 122 -12.11 1.32 -0.42
CA ASN A 122 -11.03 2.31 -0.47
C ASN A 122 -9.76 1.79 0.22
N TYR A 123 -9.90 1.21 1.42
CA TYR A 123 -8.79 0.65 2.19
C TYR A 123 -8.03 -0.45 1.44
N TYR A 124 -8.73 -1.49 0.95
CA TYR A 124 -8.08 -2.60 0.26
C TYR A 124 -7.53 -2.18 -1.10
N THR A 125 -8.27 -1.35 -1.85
CA THR A 125 -7.80 -0.83 -3.15
C THR A 125 -6.55 0.01 -2.98
N TYR A 126 -6.48 0.83 -1.93
CA TYR A 126 -5.29 1.63 -1.63
C TYR A 126 -4.11 0.73 -1.26
N LEU A 127 -4.22 -0.07 -0.19
CA LEU A 127 -3.10 -0.86 0.33
C LEU A 127 -2.55 -1.91 -0.62
N TYR A 128 -3.41 -2.53 -1.43
CA TYR A 128 -3.00 -3.54 -2.41
C TYR A 128 -2.69 -2.93 -3.78
N GLY A 129 -2.94 -1.64 -3.97
CA GLY A 129 -2.54 -0.89 -5.15
C GLY A 129 -1.27 -0.06 -4.97
N LEU A 130 -0.67 -0.01 -3.79
CA LEU A 130 0.61 0.65 -3.59
C LEU A 130 1.74 -0.13 -4.31
N PRO A 131 2.71 0.57 -4.94
CA PRO A 131 2.87 2.02 -5.05
C PRO A 131 1.99 2.73 -6.11
N MET A 132 1.34 2.01 -7.02
CA MET A 132 0.62 2.60 -8.17
C MET A 132 -0.42 3.64 -7.76
N LYS A 133 -1.10 3.44 -6.63
CA LYS A 133 -2.09 4.39 -6.06
C LYS A 133 -1.51 5.75 -5.67
N LEU A 134 -0.19 5.89 -5.57
CA LEU A 134 0.44 7.19 -5.31
C LEU A 134 0.43 8.12 -6.54
N LYS A 135 0.00 7.63 -7.72
CA LYS A 135 -0.27 8.46 -8.90
C LYS A 135 -1.70 9.03 -8.93
N ASP A 136 -2.55 8.65 -7.99
CA ASP A 136 -3.93 9.12 -8.00
C ASP A 136 -3.99 10.65 -7.80
N PRO A 137 -4.98 11.32 -8.41
CA PRO A 137 -5.26 12.73 -8.15
C PRO A 137 -5.38 13.04 -6.65
N GLY A 138 -4.82 14.17 -6.24
CA GLY A 138 -4.77 14.61 -4.85
C GLY A 138 -3.66 14.00 -4.00
N THR A 139 -2.82 13.12 -4.57
CA THR A 139 -1.56 12.71 -3.93
C THR A 139 -0.47 13.74 -4.19
N LEU A 140 0.16 14.25 -3.13
CA LEU A 140 1.23 15.25 -3.19
C LEU A 140 2.56 14.60 -2.80
N ILE A 141 3.36 14.27 -3.81
CA ILE A 141 4.69 13.68 -3.62
C ILE A 141 5.73 14.76 -3.35
N ASP A 142 6.45 14.65 -2.22
CA ASP A 142 7.59 15.52 -1.94
C ASP A 142 8.71 15.23 -2.95
N ASN A 143 9.23 16.28 -3.58
CA ASN A 143 10.32 16.15 -4.55
C ASN A 143 11.61 15.64 -3.91
N LYS A 144 11.80 15.84 -2.60
CA LYS A 144 13.01 15.43 -1.87
C LYS A 144 12.94 13.98 -1.43
N VAL A 145 13.88 13.18 -1.91
CA VAL A 145 14.12 11.81 -1.41
C VAL A 145 15.14 11.84 -0.29
N VAL A 146 14.86 11.14 0.80
CA VAL A 146 15.76 11.06 1.97
C VAL A 146 16.29 9.64 2.12
N LYS A 147 17.59 9.51 2.38
CA LYS A 147 18.17 8.23 2.85
C LYS A 147 17.96 8.11 4.35
N LYS A 148 17.32 7.01 4.78
CA LYS A 148 17.05 6.77 6.21
C LYS A 148 17.34 5.33 6.58
N LYS A 149 17.95 5.12 7.74
CA LYS A 149 18.05 3.80 8.35
C LYS A 149 16.78 3.52 9.15
N PHE A 150 16.12 2.41 8.87
CA PHE A 150 14.94 1.95 9.60
C PHE A 150 15.06 0.45 9.86
N LYS A 151 14.81 0.04 11.12
CA LYS A 151 14.96 -1.37 11.58
C LYS A 151 16.27 -2.05 11.12
N GLY A 152 17.37 -1.29 11.09
CA GLY A 152 18.69 -1.80 10.73
C GLY A 152 19.06 -1.74 9.25
N LYS A 153 18.12 -1.47 8.34
CA LYS A 153 18.33 -1.38 6.88
C LYS A 153 18.27 0.07 6.38
N GLU A 154 19.07 0.41 5.38
CA GLU A 154 19.03 1.72 4.71
C GLU A 154 18.00 1.72 3.57
N TYR A 155 17.24 2.81 3.46
CA TYR A 155 16.16 2.99 2.50
C TYR A 155 16.23 4.34 1.80
N LEU A 156 15.68 4.39 0.58
CA LEU A 156 15.20 5.63 -0.03
C LEU A 156 13.77 5.89 0.47
N VAL A 157 13.51 7.07 1.02
CA VAL A 157 12.22 7.41 1.62
C VAL A 157 11.53 8.50 0.82
N LEU A 158 10.30 8.20 0.40
CA LEU A 158 9.39 9.13 -0.24
C LEU A 158 8.35 9.60 0.77
N LYS A 159 8.19 10.93 0.88
CA LYS A 159 7.09 11.53 1.65
C LYS A 159 5.92 11.80 0.71
N ALA A 160 4.71 11.41 1.14
CA ALA A 160 3.47 11.76 0.47
C ALA A 160 2.50 12.38 1.47
N THR A 161 1.90 13.50 1.07
CA THR A 161 0.74 14.09 1.71
C THR A 161 -0.42 14.09 0.74
N TYR A 162 -1.60 14.51 1.19
CA TYR A 162 -2.80 14.49 0.36
C TYR A 162 -3.52 15.83 0.41
N GLU A 163 -4.25 16.14 -0.65
CA GLU A 163 -5.26 17.19 -0.62
C GLU A 163 -6.29 16.86 0.47
N LYS A 164 -6.85 17.90 1.10
CA LYS A 164 -7.63 17.79 2.34
C LYS A 164 -8.87 16.89 2.21
N GLU A 165 -9.45 16.86 1.03
CA GLU A 165 -10.60 16.04 0.63
C GLU A 165 -10.25 14.56 0.43
N VAL A 166 -8.97 14.24 0.22
CA VAL A 166 -8.48 12.86 0.04
C VAL A 166 -8.04 12.26 1.37
N GLY A 167 -7.24 13.00 2.15
CA GLY A 167 -6.73 12.52 3.43
C GLY A 167 -5.93 13.58 4.17
N ASN A 168 -5.79 13.39 5.49
CA ASN A 168 -5.03 14.30 6.35
C ASN A 168 -3.76 13.67 6.93
N ASP A 169 -3.54 12.38 6.68
CA ASP A 169 -2.38 11.66 7.19
C ASP A 169 -1.15 11.97 6.35
N THR A 170 0.01 11.99 7.00
CA THR A 170 1.29 12.09 6.31
C THR A 170 1.94 10.73 6.20
N TRP A 171 2.27 10.34 4.97
CA TRP A 171 2.80 9.01 4.65
C TRP A 171 4.28 9.08 4.26
N TYR A 172 5.01 8.03 4.63
CA TYR A 172 6.39 7.76 4.29
C TYR A 172 6.51 6.35 3.74
N PHE A 173 7.01 6.23 2.51
CA PHE A 173 7.23 4.97 1.82
C PHE A 173 8.72 4.71 1.70
N TYR A 174 9.15 3.52 2.10
CA TYR A 174 10.56 3.13 2.16
C TYR A 174 10.83 2.10 1.09
N PHE A 175 11.79 2.42 0.22
CA PHE A 175 12.15 1.61 -0.93
C PHE A 175 13.58 1.10 -0.80
N ASP A 176 13.79 -0.15 -1.21
CA ASP A 176 15.13 -0.71 -1.32
C ASP A 176 15.96 0.12 -2.33
N PRO A 177 17.16 0.58 -1.96
CA PRO A 177 17.95 1.47 -2.82
C PRO A 177 18.51 0.81 -4.08
N LYS A 178 18.45 -0.54 -4.19
CA LYS A 178 18.95 -1.29 -5.34
C LYS A 178 17.82 -1.72 -6.28
N THR A 179 16.71 -2.20 -5.71
CA THR A 179 15.60 -2.77 -6.49
C THR A 179 14.40 -1.85 -6.62
N TYR A 180 14.30 -0.82 -5.77
CA TYR A 180 13.14 0.06 -5.63
C TYR A 180 11.87 -0.65 -5.15
N ALA A 181 12.00 -1.87 -4.62
CA ALA A 181 10.88 -2.55 -3.96
C ALA A 181 10.42 -1.76 -2.74
N MET A 182 9.11 -1.54 -2.60
CA MET A 182 8.53 -0.97 -1.39
C MET A 182 8.56 -2.02 -0.27
N GLU A 183 9.21 -1.70 0.84
CA GLU A 183 9.38 -2.61 1.97
C GLU A 183 8.76 -2.12 3.28
N VAL A 184 8.47 -0.82 3.38
CA VAL A 184 7.77 -0.25 4.54
C VAL A 184 6.88 0.88 4.04
N TYR A 185 5.68 0.97 4.62
CA TYR A 185 4.95 2.23 4.66
C TYR A 185 4.69 2.62 6.11
N GLN A 186 4.73 3.92 6.39
CA GLN A 186 4.57 4.50 7.71
C GLN A 186 3.71 5.75 7.58
N PHE A 187 2.71 5.92 8.43
CA PHE A 187 1.88 7.12 8.42
C PHE A 187 1.70 7.70 9.82
N PHE A 188 1.42 8.99 9.86
CA PHE A 188 1.17 9.78 11.06
C PHE A 188 -0.10 10.59 10.89
N HIS A 189 -0.93 10.65 11.92
CA HIS A 189 -2.01 11.65 11.99
C HIS A 189 -1.43 13.01 12.40
N ASP A 190 -0.45 12.98 13.30
CA ASP A 190 0.36 14.12 13.73
C ASP A 190 1.81 13.65 13.96
N GLU A 191 2.70 14.00 13.01
CA GLU A 191 4.12 13.64 13.06
C GLU A 191 4.78 14.05 14.38
N SER A 192 4.38 15.19 14.97
CA SER A 192 4.96 15.71 16.22
C SER A 192 4.63 14.85 17.44
N LYS A 193 3.52 14.10 17.38
CA LYS A 193 3.08 13.19 18.44
C LYS A 193 3.61 11.78 18.25
N ASN A 194 4.23 11.49 17.10
CA ASN A 194 4.66 10.15 16.71
C ASN A 194 3.52 9.13 16.83
N ASP A 195 2.30 9.56 16.49
CA ASP A 195 1.13 8.69 16.42
C ASP A 195 1.05 7.98 15.05
N GLY A 196 -0.04 7.26 14.80
CA GLY A 196 -0.16 6.42 13.61
C GLY A 196 0.66 5.14 13.70
N GLU A 197 0.94 4.56 12.54
CA GLU A 197 1.44 3.20 12.42
C GLU A 197 2.54 3.09 11.38
N TYR A 198 3.32 2.02 11.49
CA TYR A 198 4.20 1.57 10.42
C TYR A 198 3.96 0.10 10.14
N ILE A 199 4.20 -0.28 8.88
CA ILE A 199 3.91 -1.61 8.37
C ILE A 199 5.14 -2.14 7.66
N LEU A 200 5.64 -3.27 8.15
CA LEU A 200 6.74 -3.99 7.52
C LEU A 200 6.19 -4.94 6.46
N LEU A 201 6.75 -4.84 5.26
CA LEU A 201 6.40 -5.65 4.11
C LEU A 201 7.48 -6.71 3.88
N SER A 202 7.04 -7.93 3.65
CA SER A 202 7.94 -9.03 3.35
C SER A 202 7.26 -10.04 2.46
N GLU A 203 8.10 -10.79 1.73
CA GLU A 203 7.68 -11.74 0.69
C GLU A 203 6.89 -11.05 -0.44
N ILE A 204 7.00 -11.62 -1.65
CA ILE A 204 6.29 -11.12 -2.82
C ILE A 204 5.45 -12.25 -3.39
N ILE A 205 4.22 -11.92 -3.76
CA ILE A 205 3.36 -12.75 -4.59
C ILE A 205 2.95 -11.96 -5.83
N THR A 206 2.90 -12.63 -6.98
CA THR A 206 2.51 -12.00 -8.24
C THR A 206 1.09 -12.40 -8.61
N VAL A 207 0.25 -11.42 -8.92
CA VAL A 207 -1.11 -11.60 -9.43
C VAL A 207 -1.36 -10.62 -10.56
N ASN A 208 -1.85 -11.09 -11.71
CA ASN A 208 -2.02 -10.26 -12.92
C ASN A 208 -0.74 -9.51 -13.33
N GLY A 209 0.44 -10.12 -13.19
CA GLY A 209 1.72 -9.46 -13.46
C GLY A 209 2.17 -8.43 -12.40
N ILE A 210 1.34 -8.15 -11.39
CA ILE A 210 1.62 -7.19 -10.32
C ILE A 210 2.25 -7.92 -9.13
N LYS A 211 3.41 -7.44 -8.68
CA LYS A 211 4.12 -7.90 -7.47
C LYS A 211 3.56 -7.20 -6.25
N LEU A 212 2.89 -7.95 -5.39
CA LEU A 212 2.31 -7.47 -4.15
C LEU A 212 3.09 -8.02 -2.95
N PRO A 213 3.22 -7.23 -1.87
CA PRO A 213 3.65 -7.76 -0.59
C PRO A 213 2.73 -8.89 -0.16
N LYS A 214 3.30 -10.04 0.20
CA LYS A 214 2.52 -11.18 0.68
C LYS A 214 2.23 -11.08 2.17
N VAL A 215 3.15 -10.51 2.95
CA VAL A 215 3.02 -10.34 4.41
C VAL A 215 3.13 -8.86 4.78
N ARG A 216 2.19 -8.39 5.61
CA ARG A 216 2.17 -7.04 6.20
C ARG A 216 2.11 -7.15 7.71
N LYS A 217 3.12 -6.63 8.43
CA LYS A 217 3.14 -6.60 9.90
C LYS A 217 2.95 -5.18 10.40
N TRP A 218 1.88 -4.96 11.14
CA TRP A 218 1.43 -3.65 11.61
C TRP A 218 1.92 -3.38 13.03
N TYR A 219 2.39 -2.15 13.25
CA TYR A 219 2.87 -1.69 14.56
C TYR A 219 2.48 -0.24 14.78
N TYR A 220 2.23 0.14 16.03
CA TYR A 220 2.19 1.57 16.37
C TYR A 220 3.58 2.19 16.24
N ASN A 221 3.62 3.41 15.69
CA ASN A 221 4.85 4.22 15.70
C ASN A 221 5.34 4.45 17.12
N LYS A 222 4.40 4.73 18.03
CA LYS A 222 4.68 4.91 19.44
C LYS A 222 4.84 3.56 20.13
N GLY A 223 6.01 3.35 20.73
CA GLY A 223 6.27 2.21 21.60
C GLY A 223 6.45 0.88 20.87
N ASP A 224 6.50 0.86 19.54
CA ASP A 224 6.82 -0.33 18.74
C ASP A 224 5.87 -1.52 18.99
N VAL A 225 4.62 -1.21 19.34
CA VAL A 225 3.65 -2.23 19.76
C VAL A 225 3.08 -2.93 18.54
N PHE A 226 3.25 -4.25 18.47
CA PHE A 226 2.69 -5.09 17.42
C PHE A 226 1.16 -5.13 17.48
N LEU A 227 0.52 -4.95 16.31
CA LEU A 227 -0.94 -4.89 16.17
C LEU A 227 -1.49 -6.16 15.54
N ALA A 228 -1.02 -6.47 14.34
CA ALA A 228 -1.54 -7.55 13.53
C ALA A 228 -0.56 -7.94 12.42
N THR A 229 -0.76 -9.13 11.86
CA THR A 229 -0.18 -9.54 10.58
C THR A 229 -1.30 -9.84 9.59
N ASP A 230 -1.24 -9.26 8.40
CA ASP A 230 -2.03 -9.72 7.25
C ASP A 230 -1.16 -10.62 6.37
N ASN A 231 -1.64 -11.84 6.15
CA ASN A 231 -1.04 -12.82 5.25
C ASN A 231 -1.93 -12.97 4.01
N LEU A 232 -1.40 -12.60 2.84
CA LEU A 232 -2.03 -12.87 1.55
C LEU A 232 -1.77 -14.33 1.17
N LEU A 233 -2.74 -15.21 1.45
CA LEU A 233 -2.57 -16.65 1.35
C LEU A 233 -2.75 -17.17 -0.08
N LYS A 234 -3.70 -16.61 -0.82
CA LYS A 234 -4.03 -17.02 -2.19
C LYS A 234 -4.43 -15.82 -3.03
N THR A 235 -4.08 -15.87 -4.30
CA THR A 235 -4.41 -14.85 -5.30
C THR A 235 -4.79 -15.51 -6.61
N ASN A 236 -5.92 -15.11 -7.18
CA ASN A 236 -6.37 -15.60 -8.48
C ASN A 236 -6.83 -14.42 -9.34
N SER A 237 -6.47 -14.45 -10.62
CA SER A 237 -7.13 -13.64 -11.64
C SER A 237 -8.59 -14.06 -11.77
N ILE A 238 -9.48 -13.11 -12.03
CA ILE A 238 -10.90 -13.37 -12.31
C ILE A 238 -11.31 -12.62 -13.58
N ASP A 239 -12.33 -13.15 -14.26
CA ASP A 239 -12.87 -12.57 -15.49
C ASP A 239 -13.71 -11.30 -15.25
#